data_AF-A0A6A6K8E7-F1
#
_entry.id   AF-A0A6A6K8E7-F1
#
_cell.length_a   1.000
_cell.length_b   1.000
_cell.length_c   1.000
_cell.angle_alpha   90.00
_cell.angle_beta   90.00
_cell.angle_gamma   90.00
#
_symmetry.space_group_name_H-M   'P 1'
#
loop_
_entity.id
_entity.type
_entity.pdbx_description
1 polymer ?
#
loop_
_entity_poly.entity_id
_entity_poly.type
_entity_poly.pdbx_seq_one_letter_code
_entity_poly.pdbx_strand_id
1 'polypeptide(L)'
;MCNVTRYPDSCYSSMSSALRSSSNVTDPHNPEPHELFLLSLKVALNEVISLSSLPQRIISSQMYSNETNDPLVQSALHACEILFADAIDYIEESISSIQVGQEDKGMLVTSKIDDVRTWLSTAITDLETCIDGFKDTGKRLILTDEVRYAMTNSTRFTSNSLAIASNLLTILDNLYLPIHRKLLRHTTKATMPRQFNTITAQSKSDPNQNTGMSIQGCRMNPFDNLTAPTYLGRPWKDYATTVIMQSYIGGFLDPAGWASWEANVSTVFYAEFQNFGPGSLTDRRVGWPGVRLNITSEEARNSQ
;
A
#
# COMPACT_ATOMS: atom_id res chain seq x y z
N MET A 1 -22.66 -6.86 4.86
CA MET A 1 -21.23 -6.60 4.55
C MET A 1 -21.06 -5.92 3.20
N CYS A 2 -21.47 -6.50 2.06
CA CYS A 2 -21.27 -5.85 0.75
C CYS A 2 -21.88 -4.44 0.58
N ASN A 3 -22.93 -4.10 1.34
CA ASN A 3 -23.56 -2.78 1.27
C ASN A 3 -22.64 -1.60 1.69
N VAL A 4 -21.57 -1.86 2.43
CA VAL A 4 -20.60 -0.81 2.82
C VAL A 4 -19.44 -0.68 1.83
N THR A 5 -19.44 -1.47 0.75
CA THR A 5 -18.30 -1.56 -0.17
C THR A 5 -18.44 -0.60 -1.35
N ARG A 6 -17.31 -0.24 -1.95
CA ARG A 6 -17.27 0.61 -3.14
C ARG A 6 -17.87 -0.06 -4.38
N TYR A 7 -17.82 -1.40 -4.44
CA TYR A 7 -18.34 -2.19 -5.56
C TYR A 7 -19.30 -3.29 -5.05
N PRO A 8 -20.52 -2.91 -4.62
CA PRO A 8 -21.45 -3.83 -3.95
C PRO A 8 -21.84 -5.01 -4.84
N ASP A 9 -22.14 -4.79 -6.13
CA ASP A 9 -22.53 -5.87 -7.04
C ASP A 9 -21.41 -6.89 -7.24
N SER A 10 -20.17 -6.41 -7.40
CA SER A 10 -19.01 -7.30 -7.55
C SER A 10 -18.68 -8.02 -6.25
N CYS A 11 -18.94 -7.40 -5.10
CA CYS A 11 -18.84 -8.06 -3.79
C CYS A 11 -19.85 -9.20 -3.68
N TYR A 12 -21.13 -8.95 -4.00
CA TYR A 12 -22.17 -9.98 -3.90
C TYR A 12 -21.91 -11.16 -4.84
N SER A 13 -21.53 -10.90 -6.10
CA SER A 13 -21.30 -11.95 -7.08
C SER A 13 -20.08 -12.82 -6.72
N SER A 14 -18.97 -12.20 -6.30
CA SER A 14 -17.75 -12.93 -5.95
C SER A 14 -17.89 -13.69 -4.62
N MET A 15 -18.47 -13.07 -3.59
CA MET A 15 -18.69 -13.73 -2.30
C MET A 15 -19.69 -14.87 -2.40
N SER A 16 -20.78 -14.72 -3.15
CA SER A 16 -21.75 -15.81 -3.33
C SER A 16 -21.18 -17.00 -4.10
N SER A 17 -20.33 -16.75 -5.10
CA SER A 17 -19.58 -17.80 -5.79
C SER A 17 -18.62 -18.52 -4.82
N ALA A 18 -17.83 -17.75 -4.07
CA ALA A 18 -16.85 -18.28 -3.13
C ALA A 18 -17.49 -19.07 -1.98
N LEU A 19 -18.65 -18.63 -1.48
CA LEU A 19 -19.44 -19.32 -0.45
C LEU A 19 -19.87 -20.71 -0.94
N ARG A 20 -20.35 -20.82 -2.19
CA ARG A 20 -20.75 -22.11 -2.78
C ARG A 20 -19.59 -23.08 -2.94
N SER A 21 -18.38 -22.56 -3.14
CA SER A 21 -17.16 -23.38 -3.32
C SER A 21 -16.41 -23.68 -2.01
N SER A 22 -16.75 -23.04 -0.90
CA SER A 22 -15.98 -23.13 0.35
C SER A 22 -16.45 -24.29 1.23
N SER A 23 -15.55 -25.23 1.51
CA SER A 23 -15.76 -26.33 2.47
C SER A 23 -15.59 -25.91 3.94
N ASN A 24 -15.09 -24.70 4.18
CA ASN A 24 -14.63 -24.23 5.51
C ASN A 24 -15.63 -23.31 6.22
N VAL A 25 -16.80 -23.03 5.61
CA VAL A 25 -17.86 -22.26 6.26
C VAL A 25 -18.68 -23.25 7.10
N THR A 26 -18.70 -23.03 8.41
CA THR A 26 -19.33 -23.97 9.35
C THR A 26 -20.85 -24.10 9.16
N ASP A 27 -21.52 -23.04 8.69
CA ASP A 27 -22.91 -23.05 8.21
C ASP A 27 -23.06 -22.14 6.96
N PRO A 28 -23.13 -22.70 5.73
CA PRO A 28 -23.31 -21.92 4.51
C PRO A 28 -24.61 -21.10 4.45
N HIS A 29 -25.61 -21.44 5.28
CA HIS A 29 -26.88 -20.72 5.36
C HIS A 29 -26.85 -19.56 6.37
N ASN A 30 -25.92 -19.56 7.33
CA ASN A 30 -25.74 -18.47 8.29
C ASN A 30 -24.25 -18.30 8.69
N PRO A 31 -23.40 -17.83 7.76
CA PRO A 31 -21.98 -17.67 8.01
C PRO A 31 -21.69 -16.54 9.00
N GLU A 32 -20.74 -16.76 9.90
CA GLU A 32 -20.33 -15.75 10.87
C GLU A 32 -19.64 -14.55 10.16
N PRO A 33 -19.75 -13.32 10.68
CA PRO A 33 -19.16 -12.13 10.03
C PRO A 33 -17.65 -12.24 9.77
N HIS A 34 -16.92 -12.93 10.67
CA HIS A 34 -15.49 -13.15 10.52
C HIS A 34 -15.16 -14.14 9.39
N GLU A 35 -15.99 -15.18 9.20
CA GLU A 35 -15.84 -16.14 8.09
C GLU A 35 -16.10 -15.44 6.75
N LEU A 36 -17.11 -14.59 6.68
CA LEU A 36 -17.42 -13.78 5.51
C LEU A 36 -16.30 -12.78 5.19
N PHE A 37 -15.69 -12.16 6.20
CA PHE A 37 -14.58 -11.25 5.97
C PHE A 37 -13.33 -11.99 5.48
N LEU A 38 -13.00 -13.13 6.10
CA LEU A 38 -11.93 -14.01 5.65
C LEU A 38 -12.15 -14.48 4.21
N LEU A 39 -13.40 -14.79 3.85
CA LEU A 39 -13.74 -15.16 2.48
C LEU A 39 -13.54 -14.00 1.49
N SER A 40 -13.90 -12.77 1.87
CA SER A 40 -13.63 -11.56 1.06
C SER A 40 -12.13 -11.42 0.77
N LEU A 41 -11.28 -11.61 1.78
CA LEU A 41 -9.83 -11.54 1.62
C LEU A 41 -9.30 -12.64 0.69
N LYS A 42 -9.81 -13.88 0.82
CA LYS A 42 -9.43 -14.98 -0.08
C LYS A 42 -9.84 -14.73 -1.53
N VAL A 43 -11.02 -14.14 -1.74
CA VAL A 43 -11.47 -13.74 -3.08
C VAL A 43 -10.52 -12.71 -3.68
N ALA A 44 -10.14 -11.68 -2.92
CA ALA A 44 -9.15 -10.69 -3.36
C ALA A 44 -7.80 -11.35 -3.68
N LEU A 45 -7.27 -12.18 -2.76
CA LEU A 45 -6.01 -12.89 -2.92
C LEU A 45 -5.97 -13.71 -4.20
N ASN A 46 -6.99 -14.54 -4.44
CA ASN A 46 -7.03 -15.43 -5.61
C ASN A 46 -6.99 -14.64 -6.93
N GLU A 47 -7.67 -13.50 -7.01
CA GLU A 47 -7.60 -12.66 -8.21
C GLU A 47 -6.23 -12.01 -8.40
N VAL A 48 -5.58 -11.54 -7.33
CA VAL A 48 -4.23 -10.96 -7.43
C VAL A 48 -3.21 -12.05 -7.82
N ILE A 49 -3.33 -13.26 -7.27
CA ILE A 49 -2.50 -14.41 -7.67
C ILE A 49 -2.70 -14.72 -9.16
N SER A 50 -3.94 -14.76 -9.65
CA SER A 50 -4.22 -14.98 -11.08
C SER A 50 -3.59 -13.90 -11.96
N LEU A 51 -3.67 -12.65 -11.50
CA LEU A 51 -3.09 -11.48 -12.16
C LEU A 51 -1.56 -11.50 -12.20
N SER A 52 -0.87 -12.11 -11.23
CA SER A 52 0.60 -12.13 -11.15
C SER A 52 1.30 -12.65 -12.42
N SER A 53 0.61 -13.51 -13.19
CA SER A 53 1.13 -14.06 -14.45
C SER A 53 0.99 -13.12 -15.66
N LEU A 54 0.23 -12.03 -15.53
CA LEU A 54 -0.10 -11.11 -16.62
C LEU A 54 1.15 -10.48 -17.27
N PRO A 55 2.14 -9.96 -16.52
CA PRO A 55 3.29 -9.31 -17.16
C PRO A 55 4.05 -10.28 -18.08
N GLN A 56 4.35 -11.49 -17.62
CA GLN A 56 4.99 -12.52 -18.44
C GLN A 56 4.15 -12.93 -19.65
N ARG A 57 2.81 -13.04 -19.50
CA ARG A 57 1.90 -13.29 -20.63
C ARG A 57 1.94 -12.19 -21.68
N ILE A 58 2.06 -10.93 -21.26
CA ILE A 58 2.18 -9.79 -22.17
C ILE A 58 3.53 -9.82 -22.88
N ILE A 59 4.62 -10.00 -22.12
CA ILE A 59 6.00 -10.03 -22.64
C ILE A 59 6.14 -11.11 -23.73
N SER A 60 5.56 -12.28 -23.49
CA SER A 60 5.61 -13.43 -24.41
C SER A 60 4.58 -13.38 -25.56
N SER A 61 3.66 -12.42 -25.55
CA SER A 61 2.60 -12.34 -26.56
C SER A 61 3.09 -11.71 -27.86
N GLN A 62 2.88 -12.41 -28.98
CA GLN A 62 3.17 -11.88 -30.31
C GLN A 62 2.38 -10.60 -30.61
N MET A 63 1.16 -10.48 -30.05
CA MET A 63 0.27 -9.33 -30.24
C MET A 63 0.88 -8.02 -29.72
N TYR A 64 1.69 -8.09 -28.67
CA TYR A 64 2.33 -6.94 -28.03
C TYR A 64 3.82 -6.84 -28.34
N SER A 65 4.33 -7.58 -29.33
CA SER A 65 5.76 -7.63 -29.64
C SER A 65 6.36 -6.27 -30.00
N ASN A 66 5.61 -5.42 -30.68
CA ASN A 66 6.05 -4.04 -30.96
C ASN A 66 6.16 -3.25 -29.65
N GLU A 67 5.20 -3.44 -28.75
CA GLU A 67 5.10 -2.84 -27.43
C GLU A 67 6.25 -3.26 -26.51
N THR A 68 6.45 -4.56 -26.39
CA THR A 68 7.40 -5.16 -25.47
C THR A 68 8.84 -5.05 -25.95
N ASN A 69 9.11 -4.58 -27.17
CA ASN A 69 10.46 -4.21 -27.61
C ASN A 69 10.97 -2.89 -27.01
N ASP A 70 10.10 -2.09 -26.39
CA ASP A 70 10.50 -0.85 -25.72
C ASP A 70 11.03 -1.15 -24.30
N PRO A 71 12.28 -0.79 -23.98
CA PRO A 71 12.85 -1.02 -22.65
C PRO A 71 12.03 -0.41 -21.51
N LEU A 72 11.34 0.71 -21.75
CA LEU A 72 10.49 1.35 -20.73
C LEU A 72 9.25 0.50 -20.44
N VAL A 73 8.66 -0.11 -21.48
CA VAL A 73 7.52 -1.02 -21.33
C VAL A 73 7.92 -2.31 -20.63
N GLN A 74 9.09 -2.88 -20.96
CA GLN A 74 9.60 -4.05 -20.24
C GLN A 74 9.87 -3.74 -18.76
N SER A 75 10.47 -2.59 -18.48
CA SER A 75 10.75 -2.16 -17.10
C SER A 75 9.46 -1.96 -16.31
N ALA A 76 8.43 -1.34 -16.91
CA ALA A 76 7.12 -1.20 -16.29
C ALA A 76 6.43 -2.56 -16.02
N LEU A 77 6.53 -3.51 -16.96
CA LEU A 77 5.99 -4.87 -16.78
C LEU A 77 6.71 -5.62 -15.66
N HIS A 78 8.05 -5.53 -15.58
CA HIS A 78 8.81 -6.11 -14.47
C HIS A 78 8.52 -5.42 -13.13
N ALA A 79 8.31 -4.10 -13.11
CA ALA A 79 7.86 -3.41 -11.91
C ALA A 79 6.49 -3.93 -11.44
N CYS A 80 5.56 -4.20 -12.36
CA CYS A 80 4.28 -4.82 -12.01
C CYS A 80 4.42 -6.21 -11.38
N GLU A 81 5.40 -7.02 -11.79
CA GLU A 81 5.63 -8.34 -11.16
C GLU A 81 5.97 -8.21 -9.69
N ILE A 82 6.83 -7.24 -9.35
CA ILE A 82 7.22 -6.95 -7.97
C ILE A 82 6.01 -6.44 -7.19
N LEU A 83 5.29 -5.45 -7.74
CA LEU A 83 4.12 -4.85 -7.09
C LEU A 83 2.98 -5.86 -6.87
N PHE A 84 2.79 -6.80 -7.79
CA PHE A 84 1.79 -7.87 -7.61
C PHE A 84 2.21 -8.86 -6.54
N ALA A 85 3.50 -9.20 -6.43
CA ALA A 85 4.01 -10.04 -5.36
C ALA A 85 3.85 -9.36 -3.99
N ASP A 86 4.20 -8.08 -3.88
CA ASP A 86 4.02 -7.30 -2.64
C ASP A 86 2.53 -7.23 -2.25
N ALA A 87 1.63 -6.98 -3.20
CA ALA A 87 0.19 -6.97 -2.95
C ALA A 87 -0.35 -8.33 -2.46
N ILE A 88 0.19 -9.44 -2.97
CA ILE A 88 -0.14 -10.80 -2.50
C ILE A 88 0.29 -10.94 -1.04
N ASP A 89 1.54 -10.61 -0.71
CA ASP A 89 2.10 -10.72 0.64
C ASP A 89 1.25 -9.93 1.65
N TYR A 90 0.87 -8.69 1.34
CA TYR A 90 0.01 -7.87 2.23
C TYR A 90 -1.39 -8.46 2.44
N ILE A 91 -1.99 -9.07 1.40
CA ILE A 91 -3.28 -9.74 1.54
C ILE A 91 -3.14 -11.03 2.36
N GLU A 92 -2.06 -11.80 2.19
CA GLU A 92 -1.77 -12.98 3.00
C GLU A 92 -1.54 -12.63 4.47
N GLU A 93 -0.81 -11.55 4.76
CA GLU A 93 -0.63 -11.02 6.12
C GLU A 93 -1.98 -10.62 6.74
N SER A 94 -2.85 -9.97 5.95
CA SER A 94 -4.21 -9.65 6.37
C SER A 94 -5.00 -10.90 6.77
N ILE A 95 -4.93 -11.95 5.94
CA ILE A 95 -5.58 -13.25 6.20
C ILE A 95 -5.01 -13.90 7.47
N SER A 96 -3.69 -13.94 7.61
CA SER A 96 -3.00 -14.54 8.76
C SER A 96 -3.36 -13.84 10.07
N SER A 97 -3.45 -12.51 10.06
CA SER A 97 -3.82 -11.72 11.23
C SER A 97 -5.22 -12.06 11.75
N ILE A 98 -6.17 -12.31 10.85
CA ILE A 98 -7.58 -12.57 11.19
C ILE A 98 -7.87 -14.05 11.48
N GLN A 99 -7.05 -14.98 10.97
CA GLN A 99 -7.19 -16.39 11.32
C GLN A 99 -6.80 -16.62 12.80
N VAL A 100 -7.82 -16.82 13.65
CA VAL A 100 -7.65 -17.04 15.08
C VAL A 100 -7.16 -18.47 15.34
N GLY A 101 -5.97 -18.63 15.95
CA GLY A 101 -5.62 -19.86 16.65
C GLY A 101 -6.56 -20.08 17.83
N GLN A 102 -6.88 -21.34 18.16
CA GLN A 102 -7.96 -21.75 19.09
C GLN A 102 -7.99 -21.10 20.49
N GLU A 103 -7.03 -20.27 20.90
CA GLU A 103 -6.89 -19.74 22.25
C GLU A 103 -7.46 -18.32 22.51
N ASP A 104 -7.78 -17.49 21.51
CA ASP A 104 -8.12 -16.05 21.73
C ASP A 104 -9.43 -15.58 21.07
N LYS A 105 -10.57 -16.07 21.57
CA LYS A 105 -11.91 -15.88 20.96
C LYS A 105 -12.60 -14.52 21.18
N GLY A 106 -11.97 -13.46 21.72
CA GLY A 106 -12.77 -12.26 22.06
C GLY A 106 -12.10 -10.88 22.18
N MET A 107 -10.81 -10.71 21.87
CA MET A 107 -10.10 -9.51 22.37
C MET A 107 -9.09 -8.84 21.45
N LEU A 108 -9.04 -9.23 20.17
CA LEU A 108 -7.93 -8.88 19.28
C LEU A 108 -8.36 -8.23 17.96
N VAL A 109 -9.61 -7.83 17.80
CA VAL A 109 -10.13 -7.39 16.49
C VAL A 109 -9.68 -5.98 16.09
N THR A 110 -9.49 -5.04 17.05
CA THR A 110 -9.29 -3.61 16.73
C THR A 110 -7.90 -3.27 16.16
N SER A 111 -6.81 -3.64 16.84
CA SER A 111 -5.46 -3.35 16.30
C SER A 111 -5.16 -4.16 15.05
N LYS A 112 -5.60 -5.44 15.04
CA LYS A 112 -5.49 -6.30 13.86
C LYS A 112 -6.25 -5.73 12.67
N ILE A 113 -7.40 -5.08 12.89
CA ILE A 113 -8.14 -4.47 11.79
C ILE A 113 -7.46 -3.20 11.27
N ASP A 114 -6.76 -2.44 12.11
CA ASP A 114 -5.98 -1.29 11.65
C ASP A 114 -4.77 -1.73 10.81
N ASP A 115 -4.09 -2.82 11.20
CA ASP A 115 -3.02 -3.42 10.39
C ASP A 115 -3.57 -3.94 9.06
N VAL A 116 -4.70 -4.68 9.09
CA VAL A 116 -5.37 -5.17 7.88
C VAL A 116 -5.81 -4.04 6.97
N ARG A 117 -6.33 -2.92 7.51
CA ARG A 117 -6.65 -1.73 6.70
C ARG A 117 -5.41 -1.19 6.02
N THR A 118 -4.32 -1.07 6.78
CA THR A 118 -3.04 -0.58 6.26
C THR A 118 -2.54 -1.46 5.12
N TRP A 119 -2.47 -2.77 5.34
CA TRP A 119 -2.01 -3.73 4.33
C TRP A 119 -2.90 -3.75 3.08
N LEU A 120 -4.23 -3.71 3.24
CA LEU A 120 -5.14 -3.65 2.09
C LEU A 120 -5.04 -2.34 1.33
N SER A 121 -4.82 -1.21 2.01
CA SER A 121 -4.55 0.08 1.37
C SER A 121 -3.22 0.07 0.60
N THR A 122 -2.17 -0.53 1.17
CA THR A 122 -0.89 -0.70 0.48
C THR A 122 -1.03 -1.60 -0.74
N ALA A 123 -1.72 -2.75 -0.63
CA ALA A 123 -1.95 -3.64 -1.76
C ALA A 123 -2.71 -2.94 -2.92
N ILE A 124 -3.71 -2.12 -2.62
CA ILE A 124 -4.40 -1.29 -3.65
C ILE A 124 -3.42 -0.29 -4.27
N THR A 125 -2.58 0.34 -3.45
CA THR A 125 -1.56 1.29 -3.92
C THR A 125 -0.58 0.62 -4.87
N ASP A 126 -0.13 -0.60 -4.58
CA ASP A 126 0.79 -1.37 -5.44
C ASP A 126 0.12 -1.73 -6.78
N LEU A 127 -1.15 -2.14 -6.75
CA LEU A 127 -1.95 -2.37 -7.97
C LEU A 127 -2.08 -1.08 -8.80
N GLU A 128 -2.40 0.06 -8.19
CA GLU A 128 -2.49 1.34 -8.91
C GLU A 128 -1.14 1.81 -9.44
N THR A 129 -0.06 1.58 -8.68
CA THR A 129 1.31 1.94 -9.04
C THR A 129 1.78 1.19 -10.29
N CYS A 130 1.41 -0.08 -10.44
CA CYS A 130 1.68 -0.83 -11.67
C CYS A 130 1.06 -0.14 -12.89
N ILE A 131 -0.22 0.25 -12.82
CA ILE A 131 -0.91 0.94 -13.91
C ILE A 131 -0.26 2.30 -14.20
N ASP A 132 0.16 3.02 -13.16
CA ASP A 132 0.79 4.33 -13.25
C ASP A 132 2.17 4.29 -13.92
N GLY A 133 2.87 3.15 -13.85
CA GLY A 133 4.13 2.90 -14.56
C GLY A 133 3.99 2.95 -16.08
N PHE A 134 2.79 2.70 -16.63
CA PHE A 134 2.56 2.76 -18.08
C PHE A 134 2.19 4.16 -18.58
N LYS A 135 1.80 5.09 -17.70
CA LYS A 135 1.30 6.42 -18.08
C LYS A 135 2.36 7.31 -18.74
N ASP A 136 3.63 7.11 -18.43
CA ASP A 136 4.73 7.94 -18.95
C ASP A 136 5.26 7.45 -20.32
N THR A 137 4.72 6.34 -20.85
CA THR A 137 5.18 5.75 -22.13
C THR A 137 4.66 6.45 -23.38
N GLY A 138 3.76 7.44 -23.25
CA GLY A 138 3.35 8.39 -24.29
C GLY A 138 2.76 7.84 -25.61
N LYS A 139 2.76 6.52 -25.84
CA LYS A 139 2.44 5.93 -27.16
C LYS A 139 1.60 4.65 -27.16
N ARG A 140 1.19 4.08 -26.02
CA ARG A 140 0.56 2.74 -26.00
C ARG A 140 -0.69 2.64 -25.12
N LEU A 141 -1.76 3.29 -25.57
CA LEU A 141 -3.10 3.21 -24.97
C LEU A 141 -3.59 1.77 -24.87
N ILE A 142 -3.36 0.96 -25.92
CA ILE A 142 -3.86 -0.43 -26.01
C ILE A 142 -3.34 -1.31 -24.86
N LEU A 143 -2.03 -1.27 -24.60
CA LEU A 143 -1.44 -2.08 -23.53
C LEU A 143 -1.89 -1.60 -22.15
N THR A 144 -1.95 -0.29 -21.95
CA THR A 144 -2.42 0.30 -20.69
C THR A 144 -3.88 -0.09 -20.40
N ASP A 145 -4.72 -0.11 -21.43
CA ASP A 145 -6.13 -0.50 -21.32
C ASP A 145 -6.28 -2.00 -21.05
N GLU A 146 -5.47 -2.85 -21.69
CA GLU A 146 -5.43 -4.30 -21.41
C GLU A 146 -5.03 -4.57 -19.94
N VAL A 147 -3.94 -3.95 -19.48
CA VAL A 147 -3.47 -4.10 -18.09
C VAL A 147 -4.55 -3.62 -17.12
N ARG A 148 -5.12 -2.43 -17.36
CA ARG A 148 -6.20 -1.89 -16.52
C ARG A 148 -7.43 -2.80 -16.49
N TYR A 149 -7.81 -3.35 -17.64
CA TYR A 149 -8.95 -4.26 -17.74
C TYR A 149 -8.70 -5.54 -16.92
N ALA A 150 -7.54 -6.17 -17.10
CA ALA A 150 -7.17 -7.38 -16.36
C ALA A 150 -7.11 -7.15 -14.83
N MET A 151 -6.71 -5.95 -14.40
CA MET A 151 -6.62 -5.58 -12.98
C MET A 151 -7.95 -5.16 -12.34
N THR A 152 -9.03 -5.10 -13.11
CA THR A 152 -10.31 -4.57 -12.61
C THR A 152 -10.86 -5.40 -11.45
N ASN A 153 -10.82 -6.73 -11.55
CA ASN A 153 -11.36 -7.59 -10.49
C ASN A 153 -10.48 -7.57 -9.23
N SER A 154 -9.16 -7.68 -9.37
CA SER A 154 -8.23 -7.62 -8.25
C SER A 154 -8.36 -6.32 -7.46
N THR A 155 -8.42 -5.18 -8.16
CA THR A 155 -8.60 -3.85 -7.53
C THR A 155 -9.95 -3.73 -6.83
N ARG A 156 -11.05 -4.16 -7.49
CA ARG A 156 -12.39 -4.09 -6.92
C ARG A 156 -12.55 -4.97 -5.69
N PHE A 157 -12.06 -6.21 -5.72
CA PHE A 157 -12.19 -7.14 -4.59
C PHE A 157 -11.30 -6.77 -3.42
N THR A 158 -10.09 -6.25 -3.68
CA THR A 158 -9.23 -5.70 -2.61
C THR A 158 -9.87 -4.46 -1.98
N SER A 159 -10.43 -3.55 -2.79
CA SER A 159 -11.18 -2.38 -2.32
C SER A 159 -12.42 -2.76 -1.51
N ASN A 160 -13.17 -3.78 -1.93
CA ASN A 160 -14.30 -4.30 -1.16
C ASN A 160 -13.86 -4.85 0.19
N SER A 161 -12.74 -5.60 0.22
CA SER A 161 -12.17 -6.11 1.47
C SER A 161 -11.73 -4.99 2.41
N LEU A 162 -11.10 -3.93 1.89
CA LEU A 162 -10.73 -2.75 2.67
C LEU A 162 -11.96 -2.05 3.25
N ALA A 163 -13.02 -1.89 2.47
CA ALA A 163 -14.25 -1.26 2.93
C ALA A 163 -14.96 -2.08 4.03
N ILE A 164 -14.93 -3.42 3.92
CA ILE A 164 -15.41 -4.31 4.97
C ILE A 164 -14.56 -4.15 6.23
N ALA A 165 -13.23 -4.16 6.12
CA ALA A 165 -12.32 -3.93 7.25
C ALA A 165 -12.56 -2.56 7.91
N SER A 166 -12.85 -1.55 7.09
CA SER A 166 -13.16 -0.18 7.49
C SER A 166 -14.45 -0.06 8.31
N ASN A 167 -15.36 -1.02 8.17
CA ASN A 167 -16.64 -1.03 8.87
C ASN A 167 -16.79 -2.23 9.82
N LEU A 168 -15.78 -3.08 9.96
CA LEU A 168 -15.90 -4.35 10.67
C LEU A 168 -16.26 -4.13 12.14
N LEU A 169 -15.70 -3.12 12.80
CA LEU A 169 -16.02 -2.79 14.19
C LEU A 169 -17.48 -2.35 14.34
N THR A 170 -17.97 -1.47 13.46
CA THR A 170 -19.38 -1.07 13.41
C THR A 170 -20.31 -2.26 13.12
N ILE A 171 -19.88 -3.20 12.26
CA ILE A 171 -20.63 -4.41 11.94
C ILE A 171 -20.72 -5.33 13.17
N LEU A 172 -19.64 -5.47 13.93
CA LEU A 172 -19.59 -6.29 15.15
C LEU A 172 -20.36 -5.65 16.31
N ASP A 173 -20.31 -4.34 16.45
CA ASP A 173 -21.07 -3.58 17.46
C ASP A 173 -22.59 -3.72 17.24
N ASN A 174 -23.03 -3.67 15.98
CA ASN A 174 -24.44 -3.93 15.62
C ASN A 174 -24.90 -5.36 15.93
N LEU A 175 -23.96 -6.30 16.19
CA LEU A 175 -24.23 -7.71 16.49
C LEU A 175 -24.04 -8.06 17.98
N TYR A 176 -23.86 -7.07 18.87
CA TYR A 176 -23.75 -7.24 20.34
C TYR A 176 -22.62 -8.18 20.83
N LEU A 177 -21.44 -8.18 20.20
CA LEU A 177 -20.29 -8.96 20.66
C LEU A 177 -19.34 -8.12 21.56
N PRO A 178 -18.99 -8.56 22.80
CA PRO A 178 -18.14 -7.79 23.71
C PRO A 178 -16.65 -7.81 23.30
N ILE A 179 -16.05 -6.62 23.18
CA ILE A 179 -14.62 -6.42 22.86
C ILE A 179 -13.87 -6.04 24.14
N HIS A 180 -12.86 -6.81 24.55
CA HIS A 180 -11.94 -6.41 25.62
C HIS A 180 -10.52 -6.13 25.05
N ARG A 181 -9.63 -5.45 25.80
CA ARG A 181 -8.23 -5.14 25.41
C ARG A 181 -7.19 -5.85 26.30
N LYS A 182 -6.20 -6.55 25.71
CA LYS A 182 -4.96 -7.00 26.38
C LYS A 182 -3.76 -6.88 25.42
N LEU A 183 -2.59 -6.47 25.91
CA LEU A 183 -1.37 -6.22 25.12
C LEU A 183 -0.56 -7.52 24.92
N LEU A 184 -0.17 -7.85 23.68
CA LEU A 184 0.76 -8.93 23.34
C LEU A 184 1.79 -8.52 22.27
N ARG A 185 2.96 -9.18 22.34
CA ARG A 185 4.26 -8.89 21.72
C ARG A 185 4.39 -9.52 20.31
N HIS A 186 4.97 -8.80 19.36
CA HIS A 186 5.10 -9.17 17.95
C HIS A 186 6.44 -9.84 17.64
N THR A 187 6.51 -10.68 16.59
CA THR A 187 7.72 -11.37 16.13
C THR A 187 8.22 -10.74 14.83
N THR A 188 9.47 -10.29 14.79
CA THR A 188 10.10 -9.64 13.62
C THR A 188 10.53 -10.68 12.57
N LYS A 189 10.06 -10.55 11.33
CA LYS A 189 10.48 -11.36 10.16
C LYS A 189 11.83 -10.83 9.63
N ALA A 190 12.69 -11.73 9.12
CA ALA A 190 14.01 -11.37 8.60
C ALA A 190 13.92 -10.60 7.27
N THR A 191 14.69 -9.52 7.17
CA THR A 191 14.79 -8.62 6.01
C THR A 191 15.44 -9.28 4.79
N MET A 192 14.91 -9.01 3.59
CA MET A 192 15.52 -9.45 2.32
C MET A 192 16.82 -8.67 2.01
N PRO A 193 17.78 -9.26 1.26
CA PRO A 193 19.00 -8.53 0.86
C PRO A 193 18.65 -7.31 0.00
N ARG A 194 19.18 -6.13 0.38
CA ARG A 194 18.95 -4.79 -0.25
C ARG A 194 17.59 -4.13 0.00
N GLN A 195 16.77 -4.65 0.92
CA GLN A 195 15.51 -4.01 1.30
C GLN A 195 15.75 -2.73 2.13
N PHE A 196 14.99 -1.67 1.84
CA PHE A 196 14.89 -0.46 2.66
C PHE A 196 13.44 0.00 2.75
N ASN A 197 13.13 0.78 3.78
CA ASN A 197 11.79 1.33 4.02
C ASN A 197 11.76 2.82 3.64
N THR A 198 10.60 3.29 3.17
CA THR A 198 10.34 4.72 2.96
C THR A 198 8.99 5.11 3.52
N ILE A 199 8.91 6.22 4.25
CA ILE A 199 7.65 6.70 4.84
C ILE A 199 6.74 7.31 3.76
N THR A 200 7.30 7.94 2.73
CA THR A 200 6.54 8.53 1.63
C THR A 200 7.04 8.09 0.25
N ALA A 201 6.13 8.06 -0.73
CA ALA A 201 6.43 7.86 -2.14
C ALA A 201 5.47 8.70 -2.99
N GLN A 202 5.83 9.96 -3.27
CA GLN A 202 4.92 10.90 -3.95
C GLN A 202 5.17 10.89 -5.47
N SER A 203 4.08 10.91 -6.24
CA SER A 203 4.04 10.62 -7.69
C SER A 203 3.69 11.81 -8.59
N LYS A 204 3.78 13.04 -8.10
CA LYS A 204 3.66 14.23 -8.97
C LYS A 204 4.69 14.10 -10.07
N SER A 205 4.27 14.36 -11.31
CA SER A 205 5.07 14.21 -12.54
C SER A 205 5.07 15.44 -13.44
N ASP A 206 4.18 16.40 -13.18
CA ASP A 206 4.05 17.66 -13.91
C ASP A 206 4.13 18.83 -12.92
N PRO A 207 4.96 19.86 -13.18
CA PRO A 207 5.13 20.98 -12.26
C PRO A 207 3.83 21.76 -11.99
N ASN A 208 2.87 21.75 -12.93
CA ASN A 208 1.59 22.44 -12.84
C ASN A 208 0.56 21.69 -11.96
N GLN A 209 0.84 20.45 -11.56
CA GLN A 209 0.00 19.73 -10.61
C GLN A 209 0.11 20.36 -9.22
N ASN A 210 -1.00 20.83 -8.68
CA ASN A 210 -1.07 21.35 -7.31
C ASN A 210 -1.28 20.22 -6.29
N THR A 211 -0.45 19.18 -6.36
CA THR A 211 -0.50 18.02 -5.47
C THR A 211 0.84 17.85 -4.76
N GLY A 212 0.79 17.30 -3.55
CA GLY A 212 1.95 17.06 -2.70
C GLY A 212 1.54 16.24 -1.48
N MET A 213 2.51 15.85 -0.66
CA MET A 213 2.27 15.15 0.60
C MET A 213 2.85 15.95 1.76
N SER A 214 2.10 16.08 2.85
CA SER A 214 2.54 16.79 4.05
C SER A 214 2.35 15.88 5.28
N ILE A 215 3.40 15.72 6.08
CA ILE A 215 3.33 15.05 7.39
C ILE A 215 3.63 16.12 8.43
N GLN A 216 2.59 16.51 9.18
CA GLN A 216 2.65 17.61 10.12
C GLN A 216 2.17 17.22 11.52
N GLY A 217 2.91 17.61 12.56
CA GLY A 217 2.51 17.38 13.95
C GLY A 217 2.47 15.90 14.34
N CYS A 218 3.15 15.04 13.58
CA CYS A 218 3.14 13.59 13.79
C CYS A 218 4.29 13.15 14.71
N ARG A 219 4.17 11.92 15.24
CA ARG A 219 5.24 11.27 16.00
C ARG A 219 5.62 9.96 15.33
N MET A 220 6.79 9.93 14.71
CA MET A 220 7.30 8.78 14.00
C MET A 220 8.25 8.00 14.91
N ASN A 221 7.93 6.74 15.16
CA ASN A 221 8.75 5.80 15.91
C ASN A 221 8.63 4.42 15.29
N PRO A 222 9.69 3.59 15.36
CA PRO A 222 9.54 2.18 15.09
C PRO A 222 8.55 1.58 16.08
N PHE A 223 7.69 0.68 15.59
CA PHE A 223 6.89 -0.17 16.46
C PHE A 223 7.76 -1.22 17.16
N ASP A 224 8.74 -1.78 16.43
CA ASP A 224 9.65 -2.84 16.89
C ASP A 224 11.08 -2.61 16.37
N ASN A 225 12.01 -3.50 16.70
CA ASN A 225 13.39 -3.38 16.26
C ASN A 225 13.50 -3.40 14.71
N LEU A 226 13.82 -2.24 14.11
CA LEU A 226 14.00 -2.10 12.67
C LEU A 226 15.38 -2.64 12.25
N THR A 227 15.38 -3.57 11.30
CA THR A 227 16.60 -4.14 10.72
C THR A 227 16.94 -3.55 9.34
N ALA A 228 15.95 -3.01 8.62
CA ALA A 228 16.14 -2.34 7.33
C ALA A 228 16.40 -0.82 7.50
N PRO A 229 17.30 -0.22 6.69
CA PRO A 229 17.43 1.22 6.59
C PRO A 229 16.08 1.87 6.27
N THR A 230 15.76 2.98 6.93
CA THR A 230 14.46 3.65 6.76
C THR A 230 14.65 5.13 6.44
N TYR A 231 13.94 5.61 5.43
CA TYR A 231 14.03 6.99 4.92
C TYR A 231 12.67 7.70 5.02
N LEU A 232 12.68 9.03 5.05
CA LEU A 232 11.49 9.87 5.04
C LEU A 232 10.69 9.68 3.75
N GLY A 233 11.35 9.39 2.65
CA GLY A 233 10.67 9.11 1.40
C GLY A 233 11.60 8.80 0.24
N ARG A 234 10.97 8.48 -0.89
CA ARG A 234 11.58 8.39 -2.21
C ARG A 234 10.71 9.07 -3.27
N PRO A 235 11.28 9.76 -4.26
CA PRO A 235 10.49 10.32 -5.35
C PRO A 235 10.05 9.20 -6.29
N TRP A 236 8.74 9.06 -6.49
CA TRP A 236 8.24 8.10 -7.49
C TRP A 236 8.35 8.66 -8.91
N LYS A 237 8.14 9.98 -9.07
CA LYS A 237 8.22 10.69 -10.35
C LYS A 237 8.93 12.05 -10.19
N ASP A 238 9.28 12.66 -11.31
CA ASP A 238 9.86 14.01 -11.37
C ASP A 238 8.91 15.05 -10.76
N TYR A 239 9.41 16.07 -10.05
CA TYR A 239 8.58 17.05 -9.33
C TYR A 239 7.85 16.50 -8.10
N ALA A 240 8.19 15.30 -7.63
CA ALA A 240 7.66 14.76 -6.39
C ALA A 240 7.78 15.78 -5.25
N THR A 241 6.66 16.06 -4.57
CA THR A 241 6.58 17.12 -3.56
C THR A 241 6.21 16.50 -2.21
N THR A 242 7.08 16.60 -1.21
CA THR A 242 6.85 16.08 0.14
C THR A 242 7.44 17.02 1.19
N VAL A 243 6.65 17.35 2.22
CA VAL A 243 7.09 18.16 3.35
C VAL A 243 6.85 17.40 4.66
N ILE A 244 7.90 17.27 5.47
CA ILE A 244 7.81 16.73 6.82
C ILE A 244 8.05 17.89 7.79
N MET A 245 7.07 18.25 8.60
CA MET A 245 7.21 19.44 9.44
C MET A 245 6.62 19.27 10.83
N GLN A 246 7.19 20.00 11.79
CA GLN A 246 6.72 20.08 13.18
C GLN A 246 6.48 18.71 13.80
N SER A 247 7.21 17.70 13.35
CA SER A 247 7.00 16.31 13.68
C SER A 247 8.17 15.76 14.47
N TYR A 248 7.88 14.83 15.37
CA TYR A 248 8.91 14.08 16.08
C TYR A 248 9.43 12.93 15.21
N ILE A 249 10.75 12.84 15.03
CA ILE A 249 11.43 11.77 14.30
C ILE A 249 12.34 11.00 15.27
N GLY A 250 11.99 9.73 15.53
CA GLY A 250 12.80 8.81 16.32
C GLY A 250 14.14 8.46 15.67
N GLY A 251 15.04 7.84 16.43
CA GLY A 251 16.45 7.62 16.03
C GLY A 251 16.66 6.47 15.04
N PHE A 252 15.58 6.01 14.41
CA PHE A 252 15.57 4.90 13.46
C PHE A 252 15.88 5.35 12.02
N LEU A 253 15.75 6.64 11.75
CA LEU A 253 15.89 7.20 10.42
C LEU A 253 17.34 7.12 9.96
N ASP A 254 17.55 6.66 8.72
CA ASP A 254 18.85 6.76 8.07
C ASP A 254 19.24 8.24 7.95
N PRO A 255 20.48 8.63 8.32
CA PRO A 255 20.91 10.02 8.30
C PRO A 255 20.80 10.71 6.93
N ALA A 256 20.89 9.95 5.82
CA ALA A 256 20.68 10.49 4.48
C ALA A 256 19.26 11.06 4.30
N GLY A 257 18.29 10.56 5.08
CA GLY A 257 16.91 11.04 5.18
C GLY A 257 16.03 10.74 3.99
N TRP A 258 16.55 10.83 2.77
CA TRP A 258 15.80 10.59 1.53
C TRP A 258 16.51 9.54 0.68
N ALA A 259 15.75 8.58 0.14
CA ALA A 259 16.28 7.50 -0.68
C ALA A 259 16.17 7.83 -2.16
N SER A 260 17.27 7.64 -2.91
CA SER A 260 17.27 7.85 -4.37
C SER A 260 16.40 6.82 -5.05
N TRP A 261 15.72 7.25 -6.12
CA TRP A 261 15.07 6.38 -7.08
C TRP A 261 15.43 6.83 -8.51
N GLU A 262 14.77 6.28 -9.53
CA GLU A 262 14.98 6.61 -10.95
C GLU A 262 14.56 8.04 -11.35
N ALA A 263 13.87 8.79 -10.48
CA ALA A 263 13.43 10.15 -10.74
C ALA A 263 14.57 11.18 -10.70
N ASN A 264 14.41 12.29 -11.43
CA ASN A 264 15.36 13.39 -11.41
C ASN A 264 15.30 14.13 -10.07
N VAL A 265 16.24 13.83 -9.18
CA VAL A 265 16.37 14.44 -7.84
C VAL A 265 16.57 15.97 -7.85
N SER A 266 16.77 16.58 -9.02
CA SER A 266 16.87 18.03 -9.17
C SER A 266 15.51 18.72 -9.26
N THR A 267 14.44 18.00 -9.63
CA THR A 267 13.09 18.59 -9.86
C THR A 267 12.16 18.43 -8.67
N VAL A 268 12.47 17.54 -7.73
CA VAL A 268 11.67 17.27 -6.54
C VAL A 268 11.61 18.48 -5.60
N PHE A 269 10.58 18.55 -4.76
CA PHE A 269 10.48 19.51 -3.67
C PHE A 269 10.32 18.74 -2.36
N TYR A 270 11.44 18.40 -1.74
CA TYR A 270 11.48 17.66 -0.48
C TYR A 270 11.94 18.58 0.63
N ALA A 271 11.13 18.76 1.67
CA ALA A 271 11.45 19.71 2.72
C ALA A 271 11.23 19.16 4.13
N GLU A 272 12.07 19.63 5.04
CA GLU A 272 11.95 19.40 6.48
C GLU A 272 11.83 20.74 7.20
N PHE A 273 10.90 20.90 8.14
CA PHE A 273 10.74 22.16 8.87
C PHE A 273 10.38 21.94 10.34
N GLN A 274 11.22 22.43 11.25
CA GLN A 274 10.98 22.35 12.71
C GLN A 274 10.67 20.94 13.23
N ASN A 275 11.23 19.91 12.58
CA ASN A 275 11.18 18.54 13.12
C ASN A 275 12.11 18.43 14.33
N PHE A 276 11.78 17.54 15.25
CA PHE A 276 12.52 17.37 16.50
C PHE A 276 12.70 15.88 16.84
N GLY A 277 13.67 15.59 17.71
CA GLY A 277 14.01 14.22 18.10
C GLY A 277 15.32 13.72 17.49
N PRO A 278 15.77 12.52 17.86
CA PRO A 278 17.10 12.02 17.48
C PRO A 278 17.28 11.80 15.97
N GLY A 279 16.21 11.54 15.21
CA GLY A 279 16.27 11.38 13.75
C GLY A 279 16.12 12.69 12.97
N SER A 280 15.87 13.82 13.63
CA SER A 280 15.62 15.11 12.96
C SER A 280 16.89 15.89 12.62
N LEU A 281 18.07 15.37 12.94
CA LEU A 281 19.34 15.98 12.55
C LEU A 281 19.51 15.91 11.03
N THR A 282 19.79 17.06 10.40
CA THR A 282 19.83 17.20 8.94
C THR A 282 21.25 17.30 8.37
N ASP A 283 22.27 17.23 9.21
CA ASP A 283 23.70 17.40 8.88
C ASP A 283 24.23 16.42 7.83
N ARG A 284 23.61 15.24 7.73
CA ARG A 284 23.96 14.17 6.80
C ARG A 284 22.91 13.90 5.73
N ARG A 285 21.91 14.77 5.59
CA ARG A 285 20.89 14.63 4.55
C ARG A 285 21.52 14.68 3.17
N VAL A 286 20.91 13.98 2.22
CA VAL A 286 21.35 14.03 0.82
C VAL A 286 21.39 15.48 0.31
N GLY A 287 22.46 15.83 -0.41
CA GLY A 287 22.69 17.17 -0.95
C GLY A 287 22.00 17.42 -2.29
N TRP A 288 20.81 16.86 -2.51
CA TRP A 288 20.12 17.01 -3.80
C TRP A 288 19.59 18.43 -3.99
N PRO A 289 19.61 18.98 -5.22
CA PRO A 289 19.07 20.32 -5.48
C PRO A 289 17.59 20.48 -5.09
N GLY A 290 16.80 19.41 -5.18
CA GLY A 290 15.39 19.40 -4.79
C GLY A 290 15.11 19.24 -3.30
N VAL A 291 16.13 18.98 -2.47
CA VAL A 291 15.98 18.88 -1.00
C VAL A 291 16.24 20.23 -0.35
N ARG A 292 15.25 20.75 0.37
CA ARG A 292 15.25 22.06 1.02
C ARG A 292 15.15 21.93 2.54
N LEU A 293 16.29 22.10 3.21
CA LEU A 293 16.39 21.98 4.67
C LEU A 293 16.17 23.32 5.41
N ASN A 294 16.16 24.44 4.67
CA ASN A 294 15.99 25.79 5.20
C ASN A 294 14.77 26.49 4.57
N ILE A 295 13.60 25.84 4.58
CA ILE A 295 12.38 26.50 4.13
C ILE A 295 11.89 27.52 5.17
N THR A 296 11.29 28.60 4.70
CA THR A 296 10.71 29.66 5.54
C THR A 296 9.42 29.20 6.21
N SER A 297 9.01 29.88 7.28
CA SER A 297 7.71 29.63 7.92
C SER A 297 6.53 29.85 6.95
N GLU A 298 6.68 30.73 5.97
CA GLU A 298 5.66 30.98 4.94
C GLU A 298 5.57 29.85 3.93
N GLU A 299 6.72 29.33 3.44
CA GLU A 299 6.75 28.14 2.59
C GLU A 299 6.19 26.91 3.31
N ALA A 300 6.52 26.74 4.60
CA ALA A 300 5.98 25.65 5.41
C ALA A 300 4.45 25.78 5.58
N ARG A 301 3.93 26.99 5.82
CA ARG A 301 2.49 27.25 5.92
C ARG A 301 1.75 26.97 4.61
N ASN A 302 2.36 27.29 3.48
CA ASN A 302 1.79 27.04 2.16
C ASN A 302 1.84 25.55 1.75
N SER A 303 2.49 24.71 2.57
CA SER A 303 2.62 23.26 2.38
C SER A 303 1.79 22.46 3.40
N GLN A 304 0.90 23.11 4.15
CA GLN A 304 -0.07 22.48 5.05
C GLN A 304 -1.24 21.87 4.29
#